data_AF-A0A7I9VBY3-F1
#
_entry.id   AF-A0A7I9VBY3-F1
#
_cell.length_a   1.000
_cell.length_b   1.000
_cell.length_c   1.000
_cell.angle_alpha   90.00
_cell.angle_beta   90.00
_cell.angle_gamma   90.00
#
_symmetry.space_group_name_H-M   'P 1'
#
loop_
_entity.id
_entity.type
_entity.pdbx_description
1 polymer ?
#
loop_
_entity_poly.entity_id
_entity_poly.type
_entity_poly.pdbx_seq_one_letter_code
_entity_poly.pdbx_strand_id
1 'polypeptide(L)'
;MGLVEMTHTDLAELSKAASGGNGGKQALKVALGTVDPKLAAIGDAFVGLQDQRHGADYDDDYVIDRASALAYVDDARQAITNADMLWREAEPSYQRFLGLAVGAVKVAKQR
;
A
#
# COMPACT_ATOMS: atom_id res chain seq x y z
N MET A 1 1.08 -0.95 -27.48
CA MET A 1 1.48 -1.17 -26.08
C MET A 1 0.20 -1.31 -25.27
N GLY A 2 -0.16 -2.53 -24.85
CA GLY A 2 -1.32 -2.71 -23.99
C GLY A 2 -1.06 -2.03 -22.65
N LEU A 3 -1.99 -1.20 -22.19
CA LEU A 3 -1.97 -0.67 -20.83
C LEU A 3 -2.01 -1.88 -19.90
N VAL A 4 -0.90 -2.15 -19.25
CA VAL A 4 -0.81 -3.29 -18.35
C VAL A 4 -1.50 -2.88 -17.05
N GLU A 5 -2.71 -3.36 -16.83
CA GLU A 5 -3.48 -3.05 -15.63
C GLU A 5 -2.73 -3.49 -14.37
N MET A 6 -2.69 -2.58 -13.40
CA MET A 6 -2.19 -2.84 -12.06
C MET A 6 -3.19 -3.77 -11.35
N THR A 7 -2.72 -4.92 -10.88
CA THR A 7 -3.54 -5.81 -10.05
C THR A 7 -3.53 -5.32 -8.59
N HIS A 8 -4.56 -5.67 -7.81
CA HIS A 8 -4.56 -5.41 -6.37
C HIS A 8 -3.36 -6.07 -5.67
N THR A 9 -2.88 -7.21 -6.17
CA THR A 9 -1.66 -7.88 -5.70
C THR A 9 -0.39 -7.09 -6.01
N ASP A 10 -0.32 -6.44 -7.18
CA ASP A 10 0.82 -5.57 -7.53
C ASP A 10 0.89 -4.35 -6.61
N LEU A 11 -0.27 -3.76 -6.30
CA LEU A 11 -0.36 -2.66 -5.35
C LEU A 11 -0.03 -3.10 -3.93
N ALA A 12 -0.50 -4.28 -3.50
CA ALA A 12 -0.14 -4.87 -2.21
C ALA A 12 1.36 -5.05 -2.05
N GLU A 13 2.04 -5.59 -3.07
CA GLU A 13 3.49 -5.76 -3.07
C GLU A 13 4.26 -4.44 -3.02
N LEU A 14 3.73 -3.41 -3.70
CA LEU A 14 4.29 -2.06 -3.63
C LEU A 14 4.09 -1.43 -2.24
N SER A 15 2.89 -1.58 -1.66
CA SER A 15 2.57 -1.13 -0.29
C SER A 15 3.43 -1.83 0.76
N LYS A 16 3.68 -3.14 0.62
CA LYS A 16 4.62 -3.90 1.47
C LYS A 16 6.07 -3.45 1.33
N ALA A 17 6.46 -2.97 0.15
CA ALA A 17 7.80 -2.43 -0.06
C ALA A 17 7.94 -1.00 0.50
N ALA A 18 6.84 -0.24 0.53
CA ALA A 18 6.78 1.08 1.12
C ALA A 18 6.69 1.03 2.66
N SER A 19 5.98 0.04 3.21
CA SER A 19 6.05 -0.19 4.65
C SER A 19 7.43 -0.71 5.03
N GLY A 20 8.08 -0.06 6.00
CA GLY A 20 9.48 -0.30 6.38
C GLY A 20 9.77 -1.69 6.97
N GLY A 21 8.86 -2.66 6.81
CA GLY A 21 9.03 -4.03 7.26
C GLY A 21 9.85 -4.91 6.32
N ASN A 22 9.98 -6.19 6.69
CA ASN A 22 10.70 -7.20 5.90
C ASN A 22 9.90 -7.70 4.67
N GLY A 23 8.67 -7.21 4.46
CA GLY A 23 7.83 -7.57 3.30
C GLY A 23 8.20 -6.83 2.02
N GLY A 24 7.64 -7.25 0.88
CA GLY A 24 7.80 -6.57 -0.41
C GLY A 24 9.12 -6.86 -1.14
N LYS A 25 9.08 -6.87 -2.47
CA LYS A 25 10.24 -7.20 -3.31
C LYS A 25 11.37 -6.17 -3.19
N GLN A 26 12.61 -6.64 -3.09
CA GLN A 26 13.80 -5.79 -2.98
C GLN A 26 13.92 -4.76 -4.10
N ALA A 27 13.59 -5.13 -5.34
CA ALA A 27 13.60 -4.21 -6.48
C ALA A 27 12.65 -3.00 -6.28
N LEU A 28 11.49 -3.22 -5.63
CA LEU A 28 10.54 -2.14 -5.32
C LEU A 28 11.06 -1.25 -4.20
N LYS A 29 11.70 -1.83 -3.17
CA LYS A 29 12.35 -1.05 -2.10
C LYS A 29 13.44 -0.14 -2.66
N VAL A 30 14.28 -0.68 -3.56
CA VAL A 30 15.32 0.09 -4.25
C VAL A 30 14.71 1.21 -5.11
N ALA A 31 13.61 0.93 -5.83
CA ALA A 31 12.95 1.92 -6.66
C ALA A 31 12.28 3.06 -5.86
N LEU A 32 11.75 2.75 -4.67
CA LEU A 32 11.17 3.73 -3.75
C LEU A 32 12.26 4.58 -3.07
N GLY A 33 13.40 3.98 -2.75
CA GLY A 33 14.49 4.62 -2.02
C GLY A 33 14.12 4.81 -0.54
N THR A 34 14.58 5.92 0.06
CA THR A 34 14.13 6.30 1.41
C THR A 34 12.67 6.71 1.36
N VAL A 35 11.85 6.06 2.19
CA VAL A 35 10.40 6.26 2.25
C VAL A 35 10.04 7.14 3.45
N ASP A 36 9.15 8.11 3.23
CA ASP A 36 8.59 8.93 4.31
C ASP A 36 7.79 8.06 5.30
N PRO A 37 7.90 8.28 6.63
CA PRO A 37 7.15 7.49 7.61
C PRO A 37 5.63 7.50 7.42
N LYS A 38 5.06 8.61 6.92
CA LYS A 38 3.62 8.68 6.60
C LYS A 38 3.27 7.74 5.45
N LEU A 39 4.15 7.60 4.45
CA LEU A 39 3.97 6.67 3.34
C LEU A 39 4.12 5.21 3.81
N ALA A 40 5.06 4.93 4.70
CA ALA A 40 5.17 3.61 5.31
C ALA A 40 3.87 3.23 6.04
N ALA A 41 3.30 4.15 6.83
CA ALA A 41 2.04 3.95 7.53
C ALA A 41 0.85 3.74 6.57
N ILE A 42 0.81 4.45 5.43
CA ILE A 42 -0.20 4.20 4.38
C ILE A 42 -0.05 2.78 3.82
N GLY A 43 1.18 2.34 3.57
CA GLY A 43 1.48 1.00 3.08
C GLY A 43 0.99 -0.09 4.05
N ASP A 44 1.28 0.08 5.34
CA ASP A 44 0.83 -0.83 6.40
C ASP A 44 -0.70 -0.88 6.51
N ALA A 45 -1.35 0.29 6.54
CA ALA A 45 -2.80 0.38 6.59
C ALA A 45 -3.45 -0.30 5.38
N PHE A 46 -2.92 -0.10 4.17
CA PHE A 46 -3.44 -0.74 2.97
C PHE A 46 -3.36 -2.27 3.04
N VAL A 47 -2.20 -2.81 3.42
CA VAL A 47 -1.98 -4.26 3.53
C VAL A 47 -2.88 -4.86 4.60
N GLY A 48 -2.93 -4.23 5.79
CA GLY A 48 -3.81 -4.66 6.87
C GLY A 48 -5.26 -4.69 6.43
N LEU A 49 -5.78 -3.62 5.84
CA LEU A 49 -7.17 -3.56 5.37
C LEU A 49 -7.45 -4.59 4.26
N GLN A 50 -6.47 -4.87 3.39
CA GLN A 50 -6.62 -5.91 2.37
C GLN A 50 -6.72 -7.30 3.00
N ASP A 51 -5.91 -7.60 4.02
CA ASP A 51 -5.94 -8.88 4.73
C ASP A 51 -7.30 -9.08 5.44
N GLN A 52 -7.84 -8.01 6.04
CA GLN A 52 -9.17 -8.05 6.67
C GLN A 52 -10.30 -8.22 5.66
N ARG A 53 -10.20 -7.56 4.50
CA ARG A 53 -11.15 -7.79 3.40
C ARG A 53 -11.06 -9.23 2.91
N HIS A 54 -9.86 -9.79 2.76
CA HIS A 54 -9.67 -11.16 2.31
C HIS A 54 -10.25 -12.17 3.30
N GLY A 55 -10.05 -11.98 4.60
CA GLY A 55 -10.72 -12.78 5.62
C GLY A 55 -12.24 -12.70 5.50
N ALA A 56 -12.79 -11.49 5.42
CA ALA A 56 -14.23 -11.29 5.29
C ALA A 56 -14.85 -11.90 4.02
N ASP A 57 -14.10 -11.93 2.91
CA ASP A 57 -14.58 -12.43 1.62
C ASP A 57 -14.48 -13.96 1.49
N TYR A 58 -13.52 -14.61 2.16
CA TYR A 58 -13.12 -15.99 1.86
C TYR A 58 -12.98 -16.93 3.07
N ASP A 59 -12.96 -16.42 4.29
CA ASP A 59 -12.88 -17.25 5.50
C ASP A 59 -14.27 -17.35 6.15
N ASP A 60 -14.86 -18.54 6.09
CA ASP A 60 -16.20 -18.84 6.63
C ASP A 60 -16.29 -18.62 8.15
N ASP A 61 -15.15 -18.69 8.86
CA ASP A 61 -15.06 -18.48 10.30
C ASP A 61 -14.64 -17.04 10.67
N TYR A 62 -14.56 -16.13 9.69
CA TYR A 62 -14.16 -14.75 9.93
C TYR A 62 -15.19 -14.01 10.79
N VAL A 63 -14.78 -13.69 12.02
CA VAL A 63 -15.57 -12.90 12.97
C VAL A 63 -14.74 -11.71 13.43
N ILE A 64 -15.32 -10.52 13.32
CA ILE A 64 -14.72 -9.27 13.79
C ILE A 64 -15.63 -8.58 14.80
N ASP A 65 -15.05 -8.11 15.90
CA ASP A 65 -15.78 -7.30 16.86
C ASP A 65 -15.90 -5.83 16.40
N ARG A 66 -16.85 -5.11 17.00
CA ARG A 66 -17.13 -3.71 16.64
C ARG A 66 -15.93 -2.78 16.85
N ALA A 67 -15.14 -2.98 17.91
CA ALA A 67 -14.01 -2.11 18.21
C ALA A 67 -12.91 -2.28 17.15
N SER A 68 -12.62 -3.53 16.76
CA SER A 68 -11.68 -3.87 15.68
C SER A 68 -12.14 -3.29 14.34
N ALA A 69 -13.43 -3.40 14.01
CA ALA A 69 -13.97 -2.80 12.79
C ALA A 69 -13.85 -1.26 12.77
N LEU A 70 -14.07 -0.60 13.91
CA LEU A 70 -13.89 0.85 14.04
C LEU A 70 -12.42 1.26 13.90
N ALA A 71 -11.49 0.47 14.45
CA ALA A 71 -10.06 0.72 14.29
C ALA A 71 -9.65 0.71 12.81
N TYR A 72 -10.17 -0.24 12.01
CA TYR A 72 -9.91 -0.27 10.56
C TYR A 72 -10.46 0.95 9.82
N VAL A 73 -11.60 1.48 10.24
CA VAL A 73 -12.14 2.74 9.70
C VAL A 73 -11.23 3.91 10.03
N ASP A 74 -10.70 3.96 11.25
CA ASP A 74 -9.79 5.02 11.69
C ASP A 74 -8.43 4.92 10.98
N ASP A 75 -7.89 3.72 10.79
CA ASP A 75 -6.68 3.47 10.00
C ASP A 75 -6.85 3.92 8.55
N ALA A 76 -7.99 3.59 7.93
CA ALA A 76 -8.31 4.05 6.57
C ALA A 76 -8.39 5.59 6.49
N ARG A 77 -9.04 6.23 7.48
CA ARG A 77 -9.14 7.70 7.54
C ARG A 77 -7.77 8.35 7.69
N GLN A 78 -6.93 7.80 8.56
CA GLN A 78 -5.58 8.33 8.78
C GLN A 78 -4.71 8.15 7.53
N ALA A 79 -4.81 7.00 6.85
CA ALA A 79 -4.08 6.75 5.61
C ALA A 79 -4.47 7.76 4.52
N ILE A 80 -5.76 8.03 4.34
CA ILE A 80 -6.25 9.04 3.37
C ILE A 80 -5.73 10.44 3.74
N THR A 81 -5.76 10.80 5.02
CA THR A 81 -5.26 12.10 5.51
C THR A 81 -3.76 12.25 5.22
N ASN A 82 -2.97 11.22 5.53
CA ASN A 82 -1.55 11.20 5.24
C ASN A 82 -1.27 11.29 3.74
N ALA A 83 -2.07 10.61 2.90
CA ALA A 83 -1.94 10.65 1.45
C ALA A 83 -2.19 12.05 0.89
N ASP A 84 -3.23 12.76 1.37
CA ASP A 84 -3.49 14.16 0.97
C ASP A 84 -2.35 15.09 1.39
N MET A 85 -1.80 14.91 2.60
CA MET A 85 -0.65 15.68 3.04
C MET A 85 0.57 15.46 2.15
N LEU A 86 0.96 14.21 1.90
CA LEU A 86 2.11 13.87 1.05
C LEU A 86 1.92 14.36 -0.40
N TRP A 87 0.69 14.28 -0.91
CA TRP A 87 0.35 14.82 -2.23
C TRP A 87 0.60 16.33 -2.30
N ARG A 88 0.07 17.10 -1.33
CA ARG A 88 0.22 18.56 -1.26
C ARG A 88 1.66 19.00 -1.02
N GLU A 89 2.41 18.23 -0.23
CA GLU A 89 3.83 18.45 0.03
C GLU A 89 4.72 18.08 -1.18
N ALA A 90 4.13 17.48 -2.24
CA ALA A 90 4.84 16.91 -3.38
C ALA A 90 5.98 15.97 -2.93
N GLU A 91 5.72 15.17 -1.90
CA GLU A 91 6.74 14.38 -1.24
C GLU A 91 7.36 13.37 -2.25
N PRO A 92 8.69 13.35 -2.43
CA PRO A 92 9.33 12.57 -3.47
C PRO A 92 9.06 11.06 -3.43
N SER A 93 9.06 10.44 -2.25
CA SER A 93 8.81 9.00 -2.11
C SER A 93 7.36 8.64 -2.47
N TYR A 94 6.39 9.50 -2.17
CA TYR A 94 4.99 9.37 -2.55
C TYR A 94 4.79 9.53 -4.05
N GLN A 95 5.48 10.48 -4.69
CA GLN A 95 5.44 10.63 -6.15
C GLN A 95 6.02 9.40 -6.87
N ARG A 96 7.13 8.83 -6.35
CA ARG A 96 7.68 7.56 -6.87
C ARG A 96 6.71 6.41 -6.67
N PHE A 97 6.08 6.32 -5.50
CA PHE A 97 5.06 5.31 -5.21
C PHE A 97 3.89 5.39 -6.20
N LEU A 98 3.33 6.58 -6.43
CA LEU A 98 2.25 6.78 -7.41
C LEU A 98 2.71 6.45 -8.84
N GLY A 99 3.92 6.87 -9.23
CA GLY A 99 4.48 6.55 -10.54
C GLY A 99 4.69 5.04 -10.75
N LEU A 100 5.12 4.33 -9.71
CA LEU A 100 5.19 2.87 -9.71
C LEU A 100 3.79 2.26 -9.85
N ALA A 101 2.83 2.71 -9.04
CA ALA A 101 1.45 2.21 -9.03
C ALA A 101 0.75 2.37 -10.40
N VAL A 102 0.93 3.50 -11.08
CA VAL A 102 0.23 3.78 -12.36
C VAL A 102 0.78 2.98 -13.55
N GLY A 103 1.98 2.39 -13.46
CA GLY A 103 2.47 1.57 -14.58
C GLY A 103 3.89 1.04 -14.50
N ALA A 104 4.69 1.41 -13.50
CA ALA A 104 6.08 1.00 -13.41
C ALA A 104 6.35 -0.18 -12.44
N VAL A 105 5.36 -0.71 -11.70
CA VAL A 105 5.56 -1.90 -10.85
C VAL A 105 6.11 -3.09 -11.65
N LYS A 106 5.55 -3.39 -12.83
CA LYS A 106 6.00 -4.54 -13.64
C LYS A 106 7.36 -4.31 -14.30
N VAL A 107 7.70 -3.07 -14.64
CA VAL A 107 9.03 -2.68 -15.15
C VAL A 107 10.08 -2.78 -14.05
N ALA A 108 9.77 -2.33 -12.84
CA ALA A 108 10.65 -2.43 -11.68
C ALA A 108 10.88 -3.88 -11.24
N LYS A 109 9.88 -4.77 -11.40
CA LYS A 109 10.00 -6.20 -11.11
C LYS A 109 10.87 -6.99 -12.12
N GLN A 110 11.13 -6.43 -13.31
CA GLN A 110 11.89 -7.08 -14.40
C GLN A 110 13.37 -6.65 -14.49
N ARG A 111 13.82 -5.77 -13.59
CA ARG A 111 15.22 -5.39 -13.43
C ARG A 111 15.82 -6.06 -12.21
#